data_AF-A0AAF0C199-F1
#
_entry.id   AF-A0AAF0C199-F1
#
_cell.length_a   1.000
_cell.length_b   1.000
_cell.length_c   1.000
_cell.angle_alpha   90.00
_cell.angle_beta   90.00
_cell.angle_gamma   90.00
#
_symmetry.space_group_name_H-M   'P 1'
#
loop_
_entity.id
_entity.type
_entity.pdbx_description
1 polymer ?
#
loop_
_entity_poly.entity_id
_entity_poly.type
_entity_poly.pdbx_seq_one_letter_code
_entity_poly.pdbx_strand_id
1 'polypeptide(L)'
;MKITGFCAALAASVITISCMANVAQAGIIDTDNDSFIDQDTQLEWMDFNITAGQSHNSVVENLASGLLYDGWRLPTESEVITLHYNAFYDISYKWAEYPDSVSPHAIGKSRNDLNVRQQYGESSFQAVFDAMGGADGAADNTHALFEDSNGDLGYLVWRNYDETGFDDHVTVNWGWGTTIEHLRTSTGASFSTMLVRGDSSSTTEVPEPSSLAILALGVAGLSFRRFKKYS
;
A
#
# COMPACT_ATOMS: atom_id res chain seq x y z
N MET A 1 -15.32 58.25 3.63
CA MET A 1 -15.75 57.00 2.96
C MET A 1 -14.77 55.91 3.36
N LYS A 2 -15.17 54.97 4.23
CA LYS A 2 -14.27 53.92 4.77
C LYS A 2 -14.31 52.71 3.83
N ILE A 3 -13.16 52.36 3.27
CA ILE A 3 -12.97 51.12 2.49
C ILE A 3 -12.47 50.06 3.47
N THR A 4 -13.38 49.20 3.93
CA THR A 4 -13.07 48.02 4.74
C THR A 4 -13.77 46.83 4.12
N GLY A 5 -13.10 46.13 3.21
CA GLY A 5 -13.69 44.97 2.53
C GLY A 5 -12.80 44.19 1.58
N PHE A 6 -11.51 44.54 1.43
CA PHE A 6 -10.67 43.92 0.39
C PHE A 6 -9.62 42.92 0.92
N CYS A 7 -9.39 42.82 2.23
CA CYS A 7 -8.40 41.88 2.78
C CYS A 7 -8.93 40.45 3.01
N ALA A 8 -10.25 40.23 3.03
CA ALA A 8 -10.81 38.91 3.34
C ALA A 8 -10.89 37.96 2.13
N ALA A 9 -10.85 38.48 0.89
CA ALA A 9 -11.01 37.66 -0.31
C ALA A 9 -9.72 36.93 -0.73
N LEU A 10 -8.54 37.45 -0.34
CA LEU A 10 -7.25 36.88 -0.75
C LEU A 10 -6.77 35.74 0.17
N ALA A 11 -7.20 35.72 1.43
CA ALA A 11 -6.86 34.64 2.37
C ALA A 11 -7.64 33.34 2.10
N ALA A 12 -8.83 33.44 1.49
CA ALA A 12 -9.66 32.28 1.16
C ALA A 12 -9.15 31.52 -0.09
N SER A 13 -8.36 32.16 -0.96
CA SER A 13 -7.88 31.56 -2.22
C SER A 13 -6.60 30.73 -2.06
N VAL A 14 -5.81 30.97 -1.00
CA VAL A 14 -4.53 30.27 -0.78
C VAL A 14 -4.74 28.91 -0.10
N ILE A 15 -5.80 28.74 0.70
CA ILE A 15 -6.08 27.49 1.42
C ILE A 15 -6.56 26.38 0.48
N THR A 16 -7.07 26.70 -0.71
CA THR A 16 -7.62 25.70 -1.64
C THR A 16 -6.53 24.96 -2.44
N ILE A 17 -5.30 25.49 -2.53
CA ILE A 17 -4.24 24.90 -3.37
C ILE A 17 -3.38 23.88 -2.58
N SER A 18 -3.38 23.94 -1.25
CA SER A 18 -2.60 23.03 -0.40
C SER A 18 -3.23 21.64 -0.19
N CYS A 19 -4.40 21.36 -0.77
CA CYS A 19 -5.09 20.08 -0.59
C CYS A 19 -5.00 19.14 -1.81
N MET A 20 -4.18 19.47 -2.82
CA MET A 20 -4.09 18.70 -4.07
C MET A 20 -2.66 18.19 -4.36
N ALA A 21 -1.95 17.71 -3.36
CA ALA A 21 -0.70 16.97 -3.55
C ALA A 21 -0.70 15.72 -2.66
N ASN A 22 -1.52 14.77 -3.09
CA ASN A 22 -1.25 13.34 -3.13
C ASN A 22 -2.56 12.73 -3.63
N VAL A 23 -2.55 12.26 -4.88
CA VAL A 23 -3.52 11.24 -5.27
C VAL A 23 -3.10 10.01 -4.50
N ALA A 24 -3.45 9.95 -3.20
CA ALA A 24 -3.25 8.76 -2.41
C ALA A 24 -4.07 7.68 -3.10
N GLN A 25 -3.38 6.74 -3.71
CA GLN A 25 -3.97 5.48 -4.10
C GLN A 25 -4.45 4.86 -2.79
N ALA A 26 -5.76 4.65 -2.68
CA ALA A 26 -6.38 4.19 -1.44
C ALA A 26 -5.62 2.94 -0.96
N GLY A 27 -4.95 3.06 0.20
CA GLY A 27 -4.31 1.94 0.89
C GLY A 27 -2.82 2.13 1.19
N ILE A 28 -2.01 2.75 0.32
CA ILE A 28 -0.53 2.75 0.44
C ILE A 28 0.06 4.16 0.36
N ILE A 29 1.01 4.48 1.25
CA ILE A 29 1.83 5.70 1.21
C ILE A 29 3.31 5.32 1.10
N ASP A 30 3.99 5.74 0.03
CA ASP A 30 5.46 5.71 -0.04
C ASP A 30 6.06 6.76 0.91
N THR A 31 7.10 6.40 1.68
CA THR A 31 7.67 7.24 2.75
C THR A 31 8.95 7.99 2.38
N ASP A 32 9.41 7.98 1.12
CA ASP A 32 10.71 8.51 0.67
C ASP A 32 11.93 7.92 1.41
N ASN A 33 11.73 6.95 2.30
CA ASN A 33 12.74 6.39 3.21
C ASN A 33 12.77 4.86 3.07
N ASP A 34 12.87 4.38 1.83
CA ASP A 34 13.07 2.97 1.52
C ASP A 34 11.99 2.06 2.18
N SER A 35 10.77 2.57 2.28
CA SER A 35 9.63 1.91 2.95
C SER A 35 8.30 2.56 2.58
N PHE A 36 7.21 1.86 2.84
CA PHE A 36 5.84 2.32 2.60
C PHE A 36 4.93 1.99 3.78
N ILE A 37 3.84 2.75 3.94
CA ILE A 37 2.85 2.57 5.01
C ILE A 37 1.55 2.03 4.41
N ASP A 38 1.04 0.94 4.99
CA ASP A 38 -0.34 0.52 4.82
C ASP A 38 -1.24 1.42 5.67
N GLN A 39 -2.06 2.23 5.02
CA GLN A 39 -2.92 3.23 5.69
C GLN A 39 -3.99 2.59 6.57
N ASP A 40 -4.41 1.36 6.29
CA ASP A 40 -5.48 0.72 7.06
C ASP A 40 -4.94 0.10 8.35
N THR A 41 -3.75 -0.49 8.32
CA THR A 41 -3.11 -1.10 9.50
C THR A 41 -2.14 -0.19 10.23
N GLN A 42 -1.73 0.92 9.59
CA GLN A 42 -0.64 1.80 10.03
C GLN A 42 0.71 1.07 10.22
N LEU A 43 0.85 -0.11 9.63
CA LEU A 43 2.13 -0.81 9.57
C LEU A 43 3.00 -0.19 8.49
N GLU A 44 4.27 -0.04 8.83
CA GLU A 44 5.28 0.39 7.89
C GLU A 44 6.09 -0.82 7.43
N TRP A 45 6.19 -0.97 6.12
CA TRP A 45 6.77 -2.08 5.41
C TRP A 45 8.04 -1.61 4.72
N MET A 46 9.10 -2.41 4.82
CA MET A 46 10.33 -2.12 4.09
C MET A 46 10.09 -2.27 2.59
N ASP A 47 10.62 -1.35 1.79
CA ASP A 47 10.62 -1.45 0.33
C ASP A 47 11.33 -2.75 -0.08
N PHE A 48 10.72 -3.48 -1.02
CA PHE A 48 11.18 -4.82 -1.38
C PHE A 48 12.54 -4.83 -2.09
N ASN A 49 12.96 -3.71 -2.69
CA ASN A 49 14.28 -3.56 -3.30
C ASN A 49 15.41 -3.52 -2.25
N ILE A 50 15.13 -3.26 -0.97
CA ILE A 50 16.15 -3.14 0.07
C ILE A 50 16.73 -4.49 0.46
N THR A 51 15.89 -5.51 0.59
CA THR A 51 16.31 -6.88 0.87
C THR A 51 16.49 -7.70 -0.41
N ALA A 52 16.23 -7.11 -1.58
CA ALA A 52 16.38 -7.77 -2.87
C ALA A 52 17.80 -8.33 -3.08
N GLY A 53 17.89 -9.55 -3.61
CA GLY A 53 19.18 -10.21 -3.85
C GLY A 53 19.82 -10.86 -2.63
N GLN A 54 19.31 -10.60 -1.42
CA GLN A 54 19.74 -11.26 -0.19
C GLN A 54 18.92 -12.53 0.04
N SER A 55 19.51 -13.51 0.72
CA SER A 55 18.76 -14.69 1.14
C SER A 55 17.92 -14.39 2.37
N HIS A 56 16.77 -15.05 2.51
CA HIS A 56 15.91 -14.93 3.69
C HIS A 56 16.69 -15.16 4.99
N ASN A 57 17.52 -16.21 5.04
CA ASN A 57 18.34 -16.48 6.22
C ASN A 57 19.30 -15.33 6.53
N SER A 58 19.94 -14.73 5.52
CA SER A 58 20.82 -13.58 5.72
C SER A 58 20.06 -12.37 6.28
N VAL A 59 18.84 -12.12 5.79
CA VAL A 59 18.02 -11.02 6.31
C VAL A 59 17.62 -11.28 7.76
N VAL A 60 17.16 -12.49 8.08
CA VAL A 60 16.78 -12.88 9.44
C VAL A 60 17.93 -12.78 10.43
N GLU A 61 19.14 -13.19 10.03
CA GLU A 61 20.36 -13.07 10.84
C GLU A 61 20.73 -11.60 11.16
N ASN A 62 20.22 -10.64 10.39
CA ASN A 62 20.50 -9.21 10.52
C ASN A 62 19.39 -8.39 11.19
N LEU A 63 18.38 -9.03 11.81
CA LEU A 63 17.29 -8.35 12.55
C LEU A 63 17.64 -7.97 13.99
N ALA A 64 18.73 -8.51 14.55
CA ALA A 64 19.08 -8.25 15.95
C ALA A 64 19.51 -6.79 16.17
N SER A 65 19.38 -6.31 17.41
CA SER A 65 19.72 -4.92 17.74
C SER A 65 21.19 -4.59 17.42
N GLY A 66 21.40 -3.44 16.77
CA GLY A 66 22.69 -2.98 16.27
C GLY A 66 23.13 -3.59 14.94
N LEU A 67 22.29 -4.42 14.28
CA LEU A 67 22.53 -4.95 12.94
C LEU A 67 21.80 -4.13 11.86
N LEU A 68 21.90 -4.59 10.61
CA LEU A 68 21.45 -3.83 9.43
C LEU A 68 19.94 -3.51 9.44
N TYR A 69 19.12 -4.43 9.95
CA TYR A 69 17.66 -4.30 9.98
C TYR A 69 17.14 -4.10 11.41
N ASP A 70 17.93 -3.46 12.28
CA ASP A 70 17.48 -3.14 13.64
C ASP A 70 16.17 -2.33 13.62
N GLY A 71 15.24 -2.69 14.51
CA GLY A 71 13.90 -2.10 14.59
C GLY A 71 12.86 -2.69 13.63
N TRP A 72 13.26 -3.55 12.69
CA TRP A 72 12.36 -4.30 11.83
C TRP A 72 12.11 -5.70 12.36
N ARG A 73 11.00 -6.31 11.95
CA ARG A 73 10.67 -7.71 12.24
C ARG A 73 10.12 -8.40 10.99
N LEU A 74 10.11 -9.73 11.04
CA LEU A 74 9.30 -10.50 10.08
C LEU A 74 7.81 -10.18 10.30
N PRO A 75 7.03 -10.02 9.22
CA PRO A 75 5.59 -9.92 9.30
C PRO A 75 4.97 -11.28 9.64
N THR A 76 3.77 -11.25 10.22
CA THR A 76 2.97 -12.48 10.34
C THR A 76 2.27 -12.79 9.01
N GLU A 77 1.90 -14.06 8.82
CA GLU A 77 1.07 -14.48 7.67
C GLU A 77 -0.16 -13.58 7.48
N SER A 78 -0.88 -13.28 8.57
CA SER A 78 -2.07 -12.43 8.51
C SER A 78 -1.76 -11.01 8.08
N GLU A 79 -0.64 -10.42 8.51
CA GLU A 79 -0.25 -9.07 8.11
C GLU A 79 0.06 -9.01 6.61
N VAL A 80 0.73 -10.02 6.07
CA VAL A 80 1.03 -10.09 4.63
C VAL A 80 -0.26 -10.26 3.81
N ILE A 81 -1.16 -11.12 4.25
CA ILE A 81 -2.46 -11.30 3.61
C ILE A 81 -3.25 -9.99 3.68
N THR A 82 -3.33 -9.35 4.85
CA THR A 82 -4.02 -8.05 5.00
C THR A 82 -3.43 -6.98 4.08
N LEU A 83 -2.10 -6.85 4.01
CA LEU A 83 -1.44 -5.92 3.08
C LEU A 83 -1.88 -6.19 1.64
N HIS A 84 -1.92 -7.47 1.23
CA HIS A 84 -2.33 -7.86 -0.12
C HIS A 84 -3.77 -7.42 -0.44
N TYR A 85 -4.70 -7.57 0.51
CA TYR A 85 -6.08 -7.12 0.32
C TYR A 85 -6.19 -5.60 0.28
N ASN A 86 -5.59 -4.90 1.25
CA ASN A 86 -5.66 -3.45 1.36
C ASN A 86 -5.08 -2.77 0.12
N ALA A 87 -3.96 -3.29 -0.40
CA ALA A 87 -3.26 -2.69 -1.53
C ALA A 87 -3.93 -2.96 -2.88
N PHE A 88 -4.54 -4.14 -3.09
CA PHE A 88 -4.87 -4.60 -4.44
C PHE A 88 -6.34 -4.94 -4.68
N TYR A 89 -7.14 -5.21 -3.66
CA TYR A 89 -8.50 -5.74 -3.85
C TYR A 89 -9.40 -4.76 -4.64
N ASP A 90 -9.47 -3.50 -4.18
CA ASP A 90 -10.37 -2.49 -4.76
C ASP A 90 -9.92 -1.99 -6.14
N ILE A 91 -8.63 -2.09 -6.43
CA ILE A 91 -8.04 -1.64 -7.70
C ILE A 91 -7.90 -2.78 -8.72
N SER A 92 -8.20 -4.02 -8.35
CA SER A 92 -8.20 -5.18 -9.24
C SER A 92 -9.44 -5.20 -10.14
N TYR A 93 -9.27 -5.41 -11.44
CA TYR A 93 -10.42 -5.67 -12.32
C TYR A 93 -10.98 -7.09 -12.14
N LYS A 94 -10.13 -8.01 -11.67
CA LYS A 94 -10.48 -9.40 -11.39
C LYS A 94 -9.78 -9.86 -10.13
N TRP A 95 -10.54 -10.48 -9.24
CA TRP A 95 -10.05 -11.08 -8.01
C TRP A 95 -10.51 -12.54 -7.92
N ALA A 96 -9.66 -13.41 -7.38
CA ALA A 96 -10.00 -14.79 -7.09
C ALA A 96 -9.24 -15.32 -5.87
N GLU A 97 -9.88 -16.20 -5.12
CA GLU A 97 -9.33 -16.81 -3.91
C GLU A 97 -9.49 -18.33 -3.98
N TYR A 98 -8.49 -19.03 -3.45
CA TYR A 98 -8.44 -20.49 -3.47
C TYR A 98 -8.03 -21.03 -2.09
N PRO A 99 -8.81 -20.76 -1.02
CA PRO A 99 -8.43 -21.09 0.36
C PRO A 99 -8.36 -22.60 0.61
N ASP A 100 -9.17 -23.39 -0.09
CA ASP A 100 -9.25 -24.85 0.07
C ASP A 100 -8.28 -25.63 -0.85
N SER A 101 -7.41 -24.93 -1.56
CA SER A 101 -6.42 -25.58 -2.43
C SER A 101 -5.26 -26.16 -1.62
N VAL A 102 -4.51 -27.08 -2.23
CA VAL A 102 -3.27 -27.63 -1.62
C VAL A 102 -2.24 -26.51 -1.33
N SER A 103 -2.38 -25.39 -2.04
CA SER A 103 -1.51 -24.22 -1.96
C SER A 103 -2.40 -22.97 -1.89
N PRO A 104 -2.96 -22.66 -0.70
CA PRO A 104 -3.84 -21.51 -0.52
C PRO A 104 -3.24 -20.23 -1.10
N HIS A 105 -4.04 -19.53 -1.90
CA HIS A 105 -3.62 -18.29 -2.53
C HIS A 105 -4.79 -17.36 -2.86
N ALA A 106 -4.50 -16.07 -2.95
CA ALA A 106 -5.38 -15.05 -3.50
C ALA A 106 -4.66 -14.34 -4.66
N ILE A 107 -5.40 -13.98 -5.70
CA ILE A 107 -4.87 -13.35 -6.90
C ILE A 107 -5.73 -12.15 -7.32
N GLY A 108 -5.07 -11.01 -7.45
CA GLY A 108 -5.59 -9.80 -8.09
C GLY A 108 -5.01 -9.63 -9.49
N LYS A 109 -5.80 -9.08 -10.41
CA LYS A 109 -5.33 -8.71 -11.76
C LYS A 109 -5.71 -7.28 -12.11
N SER A 110 -4.82 -6.61 -12.83
CA SER A 110 -5.07 -5.31 -13.45
C SER A 110 -4.82 -5.37 -14.95
N ARG A 111 -5.56 -4.57 -15.73
CA ARG A 111 -5.37 -4.49 -17.17
C ARG A 111 -4.40 -3.36 -17.48
N ASN A 112 -3.47 -3.62 -18.38
CA ASN A 112 -2.73 -2.58 -19.06
C ASN A 112 -3.69 -1.86 -20.02
N ASP A 113 -4.03 -0.61 -19.73
CA ASP A 113 -5.04 0.14 -20.47
C ASP A 113 -4.47 0.67 -21.79
N LEU A 114 -5.25 0.61 -22.88
CA LEU A 114 -4.84 1.23 -24.13
C LEU A 114 -4.88 2.76 -23.99
N ASN A 115 -3.72 3.40 -24.16
CA ASN A 115 -3.63 4.83 -24.24
C ASN A 115 -4.25 5.37 -25.54
N VAL A 116 -4.38 6.70 -25.66
CA VAL A 116 -4.98 7.39 -26.82
C VAL A 116 -4.27 7.11 -28.16
N ARG A 117 -3.07 6.53 -28.13
CA ARG A 117 -2.27 6.13 -29.30
C ARG A 117 -2.40 4.64 -29.62
N GLN A 118 -3.30 3.91 -28.97
CA GLN A 118 -3.45 2.45 -29.06
C GLN A 118 -2.20 1.68 -28.63
N GLN A 119 -1.36 2.28 -27.79
CA GLN A 119 -0.28 1.57 -27.10
C GLN A 119 -0.81 1.20 -25.72
N TYR A 120 -0.42 0.05 -25.20
CA TYR A 120 -0.72 -0.29 -23.82
C TYR A 120 0.04 0.68 -22.90
N GLY A 121 -0.66 1.25 -21.93
CA GLY A 121 -0.08 1.99 -20.82
C GLY A 121 -0.11 1.15 -19.56
N GLU A 122 0.35 1.77 -18.48
CA GLU A 122 0.43 1.19 -17.13
C GLU A 122 -0.95 0.76 -16.61
N SER A 123 -0.95 -0.31 -15.82
CA SER A 123 -2.15 -0.77 -15.12
C SER A 123 -2.42 0.02 -13.84
N SER A 124 -3.60 -0.18 -13.24
CA SER A 124 -3.91 0.39 -11.93
C SER A 124 -2.98 -0.10 -10.81
N PHE A 125 -2.20 -1.16 -11.02
CA PHE A 125 -1.25 -1.65 -10.02
C PHE A 125 0.07 -0.88 -10.01
N GLN A 126 0.40 -0.13 -11.07
CA GLN A 126 1.74 0.44 -11.24
C GLN A 126 2.17 1.28 -10.05
N ALA A 127 1.35 2.24 -9.62
CA ALA A 127 1.72 3.11 -8.50
C ALA A 127 1.82 2.37 -7.15
N VAL A 128 1.18 1.21 -6.99
CA VAL A 128 1.41 0.34 -5.81
C VAL A 128 2.72 -0.42 -5.95
N PHE A 129 3.03 -0.95 -7.14
CA PHE A 129 4.30 -1.60 -7.40
C PHE A 129 5.46 -0.65 -7.16
N ASP A 130 5.39 0.58 -7.68
CA ASP A 130 6.41 1.62 -7.48
C ASP A 130 6.63 1.90 -6.00
N ALA A 131 5.53 2.15 -5.25
CA ALA A 131 5.60 2.47 -3.82
C ALA A 131 6.16 1.32 -2.96
N MET A 132 5.97 0.07 -3.38
CA MET A 132 6.41 -1.10 -2.61
C MET A 132 7.78 -1.64 -3.04
N GLY A 133 8.42 -1.03 -4.05
CA GLY A 133 9.72 -1.47 -4.54
C GLY A 133 9.66 -2.53 -5.64
N GLY A 134 8.74 -2.37 -6.59
CA GLY A 134 8.75 -3.11 -7.85
C GLY A 134 10.00 -2.75 -8.66
N ALA A 135 10.60 -3.72 -9.34
CA ALA A 135 11.70 -3.42 -10.24
C ALA A 135 11.18 -2.68 -11.50
N ASP A 136 11.94 -1.69 -11.97
CA ASP A 136 11.73 -1.01 -13.25
C ASP A 136 12.28 -1.89 -14.39
N GLY A 137 11.40 -2.57 -15.13
CA GLY A 137 11.83 -3.47 -16.21
C GLY A 137 10.75 -4.35 -16.83
N ALA A 138 10.80 -4.50 -18.16
CA ALA A 138 9.87 -5.29 -18.93
C ALA A 138 9.80 -6.76 -18.45
N ALA A 139 8.64 -7.14 -17.90
CA ALA A 139 8.33 -8.46 -17.32
C ALA A 139 8.99 -8.75 -15.95
N ASP A 140 8.93 -7.79 -15.03
CA ASP A 140 9.48 -7.97 -13.69
C ASP A 140 8.62 -8.87 -12.79
N ASN A 141 9.32 -9.85 -12.21
CA ASN A 141 8.79 -10.78 -11.22
C ASN A 141 9.47 -10.47 -9.89
N THR A 142 8.75 -9.85 -8.97
CA THR A 142 9.24 -9.64 -7.59
C THR A 142 8.59 -10.67 -6.70
N HIS A 143 9.40 -11.44 -5.97
CA HIS A 143 9.00 -12.41 -4.97
C HIS A 143 9.39 -11.90 -3.58
N ALA A 144 8.41 -11.43 -2.83
CA ALA A 144 8.59 -11.02 -1.44
C ALA A 144 8.24 -12.18 -0.51
N LEU A 145 9.27 -12.77 0.10
CA LEU A 145 9.19 -13.94 0.98
C LEU A 145 8.74 -13.55 2.39
N PHE A 146 7.94 -14.41 3.00
CA PHE A 146 7.53 -14.30 4.40
C PHE A 146 7.38 -15.70 5.01
N GLU A 147 7.25 -15.77 6.33
CA GLU A 147 6.99 -17.02 7.04
C GLU A 147 5.50 -17.15 7.34
N ASP A 148 4.93 -18.29 6.98
CA ASP A 148 3.55 -18.63 7.28
C ASP A 148 3.37 -19.03 8.76
N SER A 149 2.13 -19.29 9.17
CA SER A 149 1.77 -19.64 10.54
C SER A 149 2.40 -20.94 11.06
N ASN A 150 2.90 -21.81 10.18
CA ASN A 150 3.64 -23.03 10.53
C ASN A 150 5.16 -22.81 10.51
N GLY A 151 5.61 -21.62 10.14
CA GLY A 151 7.03 -21.28 9.96
C GLY A 151 7.58 -21.74 8.61
N ASP A 152 6.75 -22.23 7.69
CA ASP A 152 7.16 -22.54 6.32
C ASP A 152 7.17 -21.25 5.48
N LEU A 153 7.96 -21.21 4.40
CA LEU A 153 7.97 -20.05 3.52
C LEU A 153 6.66 -19.92 2.73
N GLY A 154 6.15 -18.69 2.67
CA GLY A 154 5.18 -18.18 1.70
C GLY A 154 5.81 -17.09 0.83
N TYR A 155 5.06 -16.60 -0.14
CA TYR A 155 5.48 -15.43 -0.92
C TYR A 155 4.31 -14.61 -1.46
N LEU A 156 4.52 -13.31 -1.50
CA LEU A 156 3.79 -12.37 -2.33
C LEU A 156 4.58 -12.20 -3.63
N VAL A 157 3.94 -12.44 -4.78
CA VAL A 157 4.55 -12.22 -6.10
C VAL A 157 3.77 -11.21 -6.90
N TRP A 158 4.49 -10.29 -7.54
CA TRP A 158 3.92 -9.42 -8.56
C TRP A 158 4.51 -9.75 -9.91
N ARG A 159 3.68 -9.70 -10.93
CA ARG A 159 4.09 -9.76 -12.32
C ARG A 159 3.59 -8.53 -13.01
N ASN A 160 4.53 -7.66 -13.35
CA ASN A 160 4.27 -6.50 -14.17
C ASN A 160 4.62 -6.85 -15.62
N TYR A 161 3.65 -6.77 -16.53
CA TYR A 161 3.86 -7.02 -17.95
C TYR A 161 3.96 -5.74 -18.79
N ASP A 162 4.28 -4.59 -18.19
CA ASP A 162 4.67 -3.30 -18.79
C ASP A 162 4.32 -3.11 -20.27
N GLU A 163 3.31 -2.28 -20.55
CA GLU A 163 2.97 -1.84 -21.91
C GLU A 163 2.74 -2.99 -22.91
N THR A 164 2.35 -4.18 -22.42
CA THR A 164 1.89 -5.30 -23.25
C THR A 164 0.39 -5.54 -23.09
N GLY A 165 -0.16 -6.41 -23.95
CA GLY A 165 -1.56 -6.83 -23.84
C GLY A 165 -1.82 -7.90 -22.78
N PHE A 166 -0.83 -8.22 -21.96
CA PHE A 166 -1.02 -9.13 -20.82
C PHE A 166 -1.52 -8.36 -19.60
N ASP A 167 -2.25 -9.06 -18.74
CA ASP A 167 -2.70 -8.50 -17.46
C ASP A 167 -1.57 -8.57 -16.45
N ASP A 168 -1.36 -7.49 -15.72
CA ASP A 168 -0.56 -7.52 -14.50
C ASP A 168 -1.30 -8.32 -13.44
N HIS A 169 -0.55 -9.03 -12.60
CA HIS A 169 -1.15 -9.76 -11.50
C HIS A 169 -0.29 -9.78 -10.26
N VAL A 170 -0.96 -9.87 -9.13
CA VAL A 170 -0.38 -9.99 -7.81
C VAL A 170 -0.96 -11.23 -7.16
N THR A 171 -0.12 -12.07 -6.56
CA THR A 171 -0.55 -13.31 -5.90
C THR A 171 0.14 -13.44 -4.56
N VAL A 172 -0.64 -13.60 -3.49
CA VAL A 172 -0.12 -14.04 -2.20
C VAL A 172 -0.37 -15.55 -2.07
N ASN A 173 0.68 -16.29 -1.76
CA ASN A 173 0.67 -17.73 -1.55
C ASN A 173 1.12 -18.04 -0.12
N TRP A 174 0.39 -18.92 0.56
CA TRP A 174 0.73 -19.41 1.89
C TRP A 174 0.45 -20.92 1.97
N GLY A 175 0.94 -21.58 3.02
CA GLY A 175 0.62 -22.99 3.28
C GLY A 175 1.17 -23.98 2.25
N TRP A 176 2.27 -23.65 1.56
CA TRP A 176 2.95 -24.57 0.63
C TRP A 176 3.71 -25.71 1.34
N GLY A 177 3.73 -25.70 2.67
CA GLY A 177 4.59 -26.55 3.47
C GLY A 177 6.06 -26.33 3.08
N THR A 178 6.84 -27.41 3.11
CA THR A 178 8.28 -27.32 2.84
C THR A 178 8.68 -27.15 1.37
N THR A 179 7.71 -27.02 0.45
CA THR A 179 7.93 -27.08 -1.01
C THR A 179 8.89 -26.00 -1.50
N ILE A 180 8.84 -24.81 -0.89
CA ILE A 180 9.66 -23.65 -1.28
C ILE A 180 10.75 -23.29 -0.26
N GLU A 181 11.00 -24.16 0.71
CA GLU A 181 12.02 -23.94 1.76
C GLU A 181 13.43 -23.76 1.21
N HIS A 182 13.71 -24.32 0.04
CA HIS A 182 14.97 -24.10 -0.67
C HIS A 182 15.23 -22.61 -0.96
N LEU A 183 14.18 -21.78 -1.06
CA LEU A 183 14.28 -20.34 -1.26
C LEU A 183 14.88 -19.60 -0.06
N ARG A 184 14.93 -20.20 1.14
CA ARG A 184 15.55 -19.57 2.32
C ARG A 184 17.00 -19.17 2.14
N THR A 185 17.70 -19.92 1.29
CA THR A 185 19.12 -19.73 0.97
C THR A 185 19.35 -19.17 -0.43
N SER A 186 18.30 -19.05 -1.23
CA SER A 186 18.39 -18.50 -2.58
C SER A 186 18.77 -17.03 -2.53
N THR A 187 19.62 -16.62 -3.46
CA THR A 187 19.98 -15.23 -3.69
C THR A 187 19.65 -14.91 -5.14
N GLY A 188 18.85 -13.89 -5.36
CA GLY A 188 18.44 -13.46 -6.69
C GLY A 188 17.75 -12.11 -6.61
N ALA A 189 17.99 -11.24 -7.58
CA ALA A 189 17.44 -9.88 -7.55
C ALA A 189 15.90 -9.85 -7.52
N SER A 190 15.25 -10.91 -8.01
CA SER A 190 13.80 -11.11 -7.96
C SER A 190 13.29 -11.57 -6.59
N PHE A 191 14.16 -11.91 -5.64
CA PHE A 191 13.79 -12.38 -4.31
C PHE A 191 14.12 -11.33 -3.26
N SER A 192 13.14 -11.06 -2.42
CA SER A 192 13.16 -10.11 -1.31
C SER A 192 12.59 -10.81 -0.08
N THR A 193 12.96 -10.36 1.11
CA THR A 193 12.32 -10.78 2.36
C THR A 193 11.50 -9.62 2.90
N MET A 194 10.21 -9.87 3.15
CA MET A 194 9.31 -8.88 3.70
C MET A 194 9.70 -8.56 5.14
N LEU A 195 9.81 -7.28 5.45
CA LEU A 195 10.03 -6.76 6.79
C LEU A 195 9.00 -5.69 7.10
N VAL A 196 8.58 -5.66 8.36
CA VAL A 196 7.57 -4.72 8.86
C VAL A 196 8.00 -4.14 10.20
N ARG A 197 7.52 -2.95 10.52
CA ARG A 197 7.62 -2.33 11.84
C ARG A 197 6.30 -1.69 12.23
N GLY A 198 6.12 -1.48 13.53
CA GLY A 198 4.86 -1.03 14.11
C GLY A 198 4.05 -2.18 14.72
N ASP A 199 2.92 -1.80 15.30
CA ASP A 199 2.04 -2.70 16.03
C ASP A 199 0.64 -2.68 15.40
N SER A 200 0.23 -3.81 14.83
CA SER A 200 -1.09 -4.02 14.22
C SER A 200 -2.24 -3.85 15.21
N SER A 201 -1.95 -3.79 16.52
CA SER A 201 -2.93 -3.54 17.57
C SER A 201 -3.16 -2.06 17.90
N SER A 202 -2.40 -1.12 17.31
CA SER A 202 -2.67 0.30 17.45
C SER A 202 -3.75 0.74 16.47
N THR A 203 -5.02 0.54 16.84
CA THR A 203 -6.11 1.32 16.26
C THR A 203 -5.92 2.77 16.74
N THR A 204 -5.09 3.55 16.03
CA THR A 204 -5.15 5.00 16.19
C THR A 204 -6.56 5.39 15.78
N GLU A 205 -7.41 5.77 16.75
CA GLU A 205 -8.70 6.37 16.47
C GLU A 205 -8.45 7.50 15.47
N VAL A 206 -8.81 7.26 14.21
CA VAL A 206 -8.72 8.28 13.16
C VAL A 206 -9.57 9.43 13.67
N PRO A 207 -8.97 10.59 14.01
CA PRO A 207 -9.76 11.73 14.46
C PRO A 207 -10.78 12.01 13.37
N GLU A 208 -12.07 11.99 13.71
CA GLU A 208 -13.13 12.20 12.73
C GLU A 208 -12.75 13.37 11.83
N PRO A 209 -12.79 13.21 10.50
CA PRO A 209 -12.29 14.22 9.61
C PRO A 209 -12.98 15.55 9.92
N SER A 210 -12.19 16.62 9.97
CA SER A 210 -12.66 17.99 10.26
C SER A 210 -13.88 18.40 9.42
N SER A 211 -14.16 17.70 8.31
CA SER A 211 -15.37 17.81 7.50
C SER A 211 -16.66 17.60 8.31
N LEU A 212 -16.70 16.67 9.27
CA LEU A 212 -17.88 16.41 10.11
C LEU A 212 -18.10 17.57 11.10
N ALA A 213 -17.02 18.09 11.69
CA ALA A 213 -17.06 19.29 12.53
C ALA A 213 -17.48 20.53 11.73
N ILE A 214 -16.95 20.72 10.51
CA ILE A 214 -17.31 21.84 9.62
C ILE A 214 -18.76 21.71 9.15
N LEU A 215 -19.23 20.50 8.82
CA LEU A 215 -20.62 20.24 8.46
C LEU A 215 -21.56 20.57 9.63
N ALA A 216 -21.22 20.11 10.84
CA ALA A 216 -21.98 20.41 12.06
C ALA A 216 -22.04 21.91 12.35
N LEU A 217 -20.92 22.63 12.23
CA LEU A 217 -20.86 24.09 12.36
C LEU A 217 -21.67 24.80 11.27
N GLY A 218 -21.64 24.30 10.03
CA GLY A 218 -22.45 24.81 8.92
C GLY A 218 -23.95 24.68 9.17
N VAL A 219 -24.40 23.51 9.64
CA VAL A 219 -25.81 23.25 9.99
C VAL A 219 -26.25 24.08 11.20
N ALA A 220 -25.41 24.22 12.23
CA ALA A 220 -25.67 25.07 13.38
C ALA A 220 -25.83 26.54 12.96
N GLY A 221 -24.91 27.07 12.15
CA GLY A 221 -24.98 28.43 11.61
C GLY A 221 -26.24 28.70 10.79
N LEU A 222 -26.69 27.72 9.99
CA LEU A 222 -27.94 27.78 9.23
C LEU A 222 -29.18 27.78 10.14
N SER A 223 -29.13 27.02 11.24
CA SER A 223 -30.21 26.92 12.22
C SER A 223 -30.40 28.24 13.00
N PHE A 224 -29.30 28.92 13.35
CA PHE A 224 -29.36 30.23 14.02
C PHE A 224 -29.89 31.36 13.12
N ARG A 225 -29.83 31.22 11.79
CA ARG A 225 -30.32 32.24 10.85
C ARG A 225 -31.85 32.35 10.81
N ARG A 226 -32.60 31.34 11.27
CA ARG A 226 -34.07 31.34 11.21
C ARG A 226 -34.80 32.06 12.34
N PHE A 227 -34.11 32.58 13.36
CA PHE A 227 -34.76 33.16 14.55
C PHE A 227 -34.90 34.69 14.59
N LYS A 228 -34.78 35.41 13.46
CA LYS A 228 -35.14 36.85 13.40
C LYS A 228 -36.30 37.11 12.45
N LYS A 229 -37.51 36.89 12.96
CA LYS A 229 -38.83 37.47 12.60
C LYS A 229 -39.80 36.85 13.62
N TYR A 230 -40.36 37.53 14.62
CA TYR A 230 -41.15 38.76 14.61
C TYR A 230 -41.06 39.46 15.99
N SER A 231 -40.98 40.79 15.98
CA SER A 231 -41.54 41.67 17.01
C SER A 231 -42.51 42.63 16.34
#